data_AF-A0A0C3SAT9-F1
#
_entry.id   AF-A0A0C3SAT9-F1
#
_cell.length_a   1.000
_cell.length_b   1.000
_cell.length_c   1.000
_cell.angle_alpha   90.00
_cell.angle_beta   90.00
_cell.angle_gamma   90.00
#
_symmetry.space_group_name_H-M   'P 1'
#
loop_
_entity.id
_entity.type
_entity.pdbx_description
1 polymer ?
#
loop_
_entity_poly.entity_id
_entity_poly.type
_entity_poly.pdbx_seq_one_letter_code
_entity_poly.pdbx_strand_id
1 'polypeptide(L)'
;MDSAADACSALALRLANVDPPASPASPATRQEWDALAQSTLDVVPHIRRLFGQAVLDPPPAARRRGKAQIVNKRIAHALEGLDLDPLDIDSAEALFTCVSDAPRAKREDAALRVLCRGFEPHLLLRPYAKAPPSILEMRLTSRELADVADVVARLARRHTLLTSAATADLGHSWAARVVHNVEALKFALDWRTISGPGSQVHKSRFYSHAFAATIAPQIPRGDDPRVYIAVYKKQEYQLWKRDTVEPLVTARNRLLLLYNTFGAGVLCDPVWNLQDLASHASRDLPAVLIGLSECRAVAEDLLVRHQNGVHTLLVALDELAGSRVRLFVHQFLTDNPPVGLSFSSTM
;
A
#
# COMPACT_ATOMS: atom_id res chain seq x y z
N MET A 1 -2.20 29.74 24.59
CA MET A 1 -1.25 29.13 23.63
C MET A 1 -0.08 28.47 24.36
N ASP A 2 -0.34 27.73 25.46
CA ASP A 2 0.70 27.00 26.22
C ASP A 2 0.24 25.57 26.61
N SER A 3 -0.67 24.94 25.87
CA SER A 3 -1.31 23.68 26.32
C SER A 3 -0.60 22.39 25.87
N ALA A 4 0.29 22.43 24.88
CA ALA A 4 0.92 21.21 24.35
C ALA A 4 2.27 20.88 25.03
N ALA A 5 3.01 21.89 25.50
CA ALA A 5 4.29 21.70 26.18
C ALA A 5 4.09 21.19 27.63
N ASP A 6 3.03 21.62 28.31
CA ASP A 6 2.73 21.23 29.69
C ASP A 6 2.22 19.79 29.82
N ALA A 7 1.54 19.28 28.79
CA ALA A 7 1.07 17.89 28.75
C ALA A 7 2.24 16.87 28.68
N CYS A 8 3.31 17.20 27.97
CA CYS A 8 4.50 16.36 27.84
C CYS A 8 5.30 16.25 29.15
N SER A 9 5.38 17.33 29.94
CA SER A 9 6.09 17.33 31.22
C SER A 9 5.32 16.58 32.31
N ALA A 10 3.99 16.63 32.31
CA ALA A 10 3.16 15.90 33.27
C ALA A 10 3.18 14.38 33.07
N LEU A 11 3.34 13.91 31.82
CA LEU A 11 3.45 12.48 31.50
C LEU A 11 4.80 11.88 31.94
N ALA A 12 5.89 12.66 31.82
CA ALA A 12 7.23 12.26 32.23
C ALA A 12 7.35 12.01 33.75
N LEU A 13 6.61 12.78 34.57
CA LEU A 13 6.58 12.62 36.03
C LEU A 13 5.73 11.41 36.49
N ARG A 14 4.73 10.99 35.71
CA ARG A 14 3.91 9.81 36.02
C ARG A 14 4.59 8.48 35.66
N LEU A 15 5.47 8.48 34.65
CA LEU A 15 6.19 7.29 34.22
C LEU A 15 7.40 6.93 35.10
N ALA A 16 7.85 7.84 35.97
CA ALA A 16 8.96 7.60 36.89
C ALA A 16 8.60 6.78 38.15
N ASN A 17 7.31 6.51 38.41
CA ASN A 17 6.82 5.91 39.66
C ASN A 17 5.89 4.69 39.47
N VAL A 18 6.05 3.93 38.39
CA VAL A 18 5.27 2.69 38.19
C VAL A 18 6.15 1.48 38.50
N ASP A 19 5.84 0.79 39.60
CA ASP A 19 6.49 -0.48 39.94
C ASP A 19 6.20 -1.54 38.85
N PRO A 20 7.19 -2.36 38.46
CA PRO A 20 7.01 -3.36 37.42
C PRO A 20 6.09 -4.51 37.87
N PRO A 21 5.21 -5.03 37.00
CA PRO A 21 4.36 -6.17 37.34
C PRO A 21 5.19 -7.46 37.48
N ALA A 22 4.91 -8.20 38.55
CA ALA A 22 5.55 -9.48 38.87
C ALA A 22 4.87 -10.64 38.12
N SER A 23 5.41 -11.06 36.97
CA SER A 23 5.39 -12.46 36.53
C SER A 23 6.28 -12.71 35.30
N PRO A 24 7.15 -13.73 35.28
CA PRO A 24 8.01 -14.02 34.14
C PRO A 24 7.35 -14.98 33.14
N ALA A 25 7.31 -14.59 31.86
CA ALA A 25 7.14 -15.53 30.75
C ALA A 25 8.29 -16.56 30.75
N SER A 26 8.01 -17.79 30.28
CA SER A 26 8.99 -18.88 30.34
C SER A 26 10.27 -18.56 29.56
N PRO A 27 11.44 -19.09 30.00
CA PRO A 27 12.73 -18.81 29.35
C PRO A 27 12.78 -19.14 27.84
N ALA A 28 12.01 -20.15 27.41
CA ALA A 28 11.96 -20.58 26.01
C ALA A 28 11.25 -19.55 25.12
N THR A 29 10.17 -18.96 25.61
CA THR A 29 9.42 -17.92 24.88
C THR A 29 10.27 -16.66 24.77
N ARG A 30 10.98 -16.27 25.84
CA ARG A 30 11.87 -15.09 25.84
C ARG A 30 13.01 -15.22 24.83
N GLN A 31 13.62 -16.40 24.74
CA GLN A 31 14.72 -16.66 23.80
C GLN A 31 14.25 -16.68 22.33
N GLU A 32 13.03 -17.16 22.05
CA GLU A 32 12.41 -17.10 20.72
C GLU A 32 12.05 -15.66 20.32
N TRP A 33 11.55 -14.85 21.27
CA TRP A 33 11.27 -13.44 21.05
C TRP A 33 12.55 -12.61 20.84
N ASP A 34 13.60 -12.88 21.61
CA ASP A 34 14.90 -12.20 21.48
C ASP A 34 15.56 -12.53 20.12
N ALA A 35 15.46 -13.77 19.64
CA ALA A 35 15.96 -14.16 18.32
C ALA A 35 15.20 -13.47 17.17
N LEU A 36 13.88 -13.31 17.30
CA LEU A 36 13.03 -12.62 16.31
C LEU A 36 13.27 -11.10 16.30
N ALA A 37 13.46 -10.50 17.48
CA ALA A 37 13.80 -9.08 17.64
C ALA A 37 15.18 -8.76 17.06
N GLN A 38 16.19 -9.62 17.31
CA GLN A 38 17.53 -9.46 16.77
C GLN A 38 17.55 -9.60 15.24
N SER A 39 16.81 -10.58 14.70
CA SER A 39 16.60 -10.75 13.26
C SER A 39 15.94 -9.53 12.61
N THR A 40 15.13 -8.76 13.34
CA THR A 40 14.39 -7.60 12.81
C THR A 40 15.23 -6.32 12.88
N LEU A 41 16.06 -6.16 13.91
CA LEU A 41 17.02 -5.06 14.04
C LEU A 41 18.09 -5.08 12.93
N ASP A 42 18.47 -6.28 12.46
CA ASP A 42 19.38 -6.45 11.31
C ASP A 42 18.78 -6.00 9.97
N VAL A 43 17.46 -5.77 9.90
CA VAL A 43 16.75 -5.32 8.68
C VAL A 43 16.84 -3.81 8.49
N VAL A 44 17.04 -3.01 9.54
CA VAL A 44 17.06 -1.53 9.46
C VAL A 44 18.24 -1.01 8.62
N PRO A 45 19.49 -1.52 8.77
CA PRO A 45 20.57 -1.23 7.84
C PRO A 45 20.30 -1.75 6.42
N HIS A 46 19.55 -2.85 6.29
CA HIS A 46 19.20 -3.47 5.02
C HIS A 46 18.17 -2.64 4.24
N ILE A 47 17.19 -2.02 4.92
CA ILE A 47 16.24 -1.05 4.36
C ILE A 47 17.01 0.15 3.80
N ARG A 48 17.97 0.72 4.56
CA ARG A 48 18.84 1.80 4.05
C ARG A 48 19.66 1.38 2.82
N ARG A 49 20.12 0.12 2.76
CA ARG A 49 20.88 -0.42 1.60
C ARG A 49 20.00 -0.70 0.38
N LEU A 50 18.77 -1.15 0.59
CA LEU A 50 17.80 -1.50 -0.47
C LEU A 50 17.21 -0.25 -1.15
N PHE A 51 17.16 0.90 -0.47
CA PHE A 51 16.63 2.15 -1.00
C PHE A 51 17.68 3.12 -1.58
N GLY A 52 18.97 2.77 -1.64
CA GLY A 52 19.96 3.65 -2.25
C GLY A 52 21.38 3.13 -2.36
N GLN A 53 21.70 2.50 -3.50
CA GLN A 53 23.09 2.36 -3.98
C GLN A 53 23.21 2.74 -5.47
N ALA A 54 22.42 3.75 -5.89
CA ALA A 54 22.46 4.33 -7.22
C ALA A 54 22.51 5.87 -7.13
N VAL A 55 23.60 6.41 -6.57
CA VAL A 55 24.02 7.79 -6.81
C VAL A 55 25.55 7.80 -6.85
N LEU A 56 26.09 7.70 -8.06
CA LEU A 56 27.46 8.12 -8.36
C LEU A 56 27.50 9.64 -8.16
N ASP A 57 28.52 10.08 -7.43
CA ASP A 57 28.85 11.41 -6.94
C ASP A 57 27.92 12.07 -5.90
N PRO A 58 28.45 12.44 -4.71
CA PRO A 58 27.69 13.15 -3.70
C PRO A 58 27.28 14.54 -4.23
N PRO A 59 25.98 14.90 -4.25
CA PRO A 59 25.57 16.25 -4.64
C PRO A 59 26.11 17.28 -3.63
N PRO A 60 26.40 18.52 -4.08
CA PRO A 60 26.95 19.58 -3.24
C PRO A 60 26.07 19.84 -2.01
N ALA A 61 26.69 20.19 -0.87
CA ALA A 61 26.04 20.29 0.44
C ALA A 61 24.78 21.17 0.47
N ALA A 62 24.72 22.23 -0.34
CA ALA A 62 23.53 23.08 -0.49
C ALA A 62 22.32 22.33 -1.08
N ARG A 63 22.53 21.45 -2.07
CA ARG A 63 21.45 20.61 -2.64
C ARG A 63 20.92 19.58 -1.63
N ARG A 64 21.78 19.11 -0.71
CA ARG A 64 21.36 18.20 0.38
C ARG A 64 20.43 18.90 1.37
N ARG A 65 20.73 20.15 1.74
CA ARG A 65 19.86 20.95 2.63
C ARG A 65 18.48 21.20 2.02
N GLY A 66 18.42 21.59 0.75
CA GLY A 66 17.14 21.82 0.06
C GLY A 66 16.28 20.55 -0.04
N LYS A 67 16.88 19.40 -0.37
CA LYS A 67 16.15 18.12 -0.43
C LYS A 67 15.62 17.69 0.94
N ALA A 68 16.44 17.82 1.99
CA ALA A 68 16.02 17.50 3.35
C ALA A 68 14.86 18.39 3.82
N GLN A 69 14.87 19.68 3.49
CA GLN A 69 13.76 20.60 3.78
C GLN A 69 12.46 20.18 3.08
N ILE A 70 12.53 19.78 1.80
CA ILE A 70 11.35 19.30 1.05
C ILE A 70 10.78 18.05 1.72
N VAL A 71 11.63 17.06 2.04
CA VAL A 71 11.21 15.82 2.71
C VAL A 71 10.57 16.11 4.06
N ASN A 72 11.21 16.94 4.91
CA ASN A 72 10.69 17.29 6.22
C ASN A 72 9.35 18.03 6.15
N LYS A 73 9.17 18.92 5.16
CA LYS A 73 7.90 19.62 4.95
C LYS A 73 6.77 18.64 4.59
N ARG A 74 7.06 17.66 3.74
CA ARG A 74 6.09 16.63 3.35
C ARG A 74 5.73 15.71 4.52
N ILE A 75 6.72 15.33 5.33
CA ILE A 75 6.50 14.56 6.56
C ILE A 75 5.58 15.36 7.52
N ALA A 76 5.92 16.63 7.79
CA ALA A 76 5.12 17.49 8.66
C ALA A 76 3.66 17.58 8.18
N HIS A 77 3.45 17.80 6.87
CA HIS A 77 2.11 17.86 6.29
C HIS A 77 1.33 16.54 6.41
N ALA A 78 1.99 15.39 6.29
CA ALA A 78 1.35 14.09 6.53
C ALA A 78 0.98 13.91 8.02
N LEU A 79 1.85 14.35 8.94
CA LEU A 79 1.62 14.24 10.38
C LEU A 79 0.48 15.14 10.89
N GLU A 80 0.16 16.24 10.20
CA GLU A 80 -1.07 17.02 10.46
C GLU A 80 -2.35 16.18 10.39
N GLY A 81 -2.30 14.98 9.76
CA GLY A 81 -3.41 14.05 9.76
C GLY A 81 -3.68 13.39 11.11
N LEU A 82 -2.67 13.25 11.97
CA LEU A 82 -2.80 12.60 13.29
C LEU A 82 -3.69 13.42 14.26
N ASP A 83 -3.75 14.73 14.08
CA ASP A 83 -4.55 15.64 14.91
C ASP A 83 -6.01 15.79 14.41
N LEU A 84 -6.40 15.03 13.39
CA LEU A 84 -7.75 15.05 12.82
C LEU A 84 -8.56 13.83 13.26
N ASP A 85 -9.87 14.00 13.44
CA ASP A 85 -10.80 12.90 13.69
C ASP A 85 -10.70 11.84 12.59
N PRO A 86 -10.83 10.53 12.85
CA PRO A 86 -10.79 9.51 11.79
C PRO A 86 -11.72 9.79 10.61
N LEU A 87 -11.41 9.23 9.44
CA LEU A 87 -12.25 9.43 8.25
C LEU A 87 -13.65 8.82 8.44
N ASP A 88 -14.66 9.67 8.27
CA ASP A 88 -16.08 9.31 8.20
C ASP A 88 -16.47 8.77 6.81
N ILE A 89 -17.71 8.32 6.67
CA ILE A 89 -18.22 7.68 5.44
C ILE A 89 -18.13 8.62 4.24
N ASP A 90 -18.51 9.88 4.42
CA ASP A 90 -18.54 10.86 3.33
C ASP A 90 -17.12 11.21 2.85
N SER A 91 -16.17 11.34 3.79
CA SER A 91 -14.76 11.57 3.45
C SER A 91 -14.12 10.36 2.80
N ALA A 92 -14.46 9.15 3.26
CA ALA A 92 -13.99 7.92 2.65
C ALA A 92 -14.55 7.78 1.22
N GLU A 93 -15.85 8.03 1.02
CA GLU A 93 -16.51 8.08 -0.28
C GLU A 93 -15.78 9.03 -1.25
N ALA A 94 -15.48 10.25 -0.81
CA ALA A 94 -14.73 11.22 -1.60
C ALA A 94 -13.35 10.69 -2.03
N LEU A 95 -12.68 9.86 -1.22
CA LEU A 95 -11.40 9.23 -1.61
C LEU A 95 -11.59 8.25 -2.76
N PHE A 96 -12.71 7.53 -2.82
CA PHE A 96 -12.99 6.57 -3.88
C PHE A 96 -13.38 7.23 -5.20
N THR A 97 -14.08 8.38 -5.14
CA THR A 97 -14.62 9.04 -6.35
C THR A 97 -13.76 10.15 -6.91
N CYS A 98 -12.99 10.84 -6.07
CA CYS A 98 -12.27 12.03 -6.51
C CYS A 98 -10.84 11.67 -6.95
N VAL A 99 -10.66 11.48 -8.26
CA VAL A 99 -9.31 11.57 -8.84
C VAL A 99 -8.94 13.05 -8.88
N SER A 100 -8.18 13.50 -7.88
CA SER A 100 -7.68 14.88 -7.89
C SER A 100 -6.79 15.13 -9.11
N ASP A 101 -6.97 16.28 -9.78
CA ASP A 101 -6.07 16.77 -10.83
C ASP A 101 -4.78 17.40 -10.27
N ALA A 102 -4.58 17.33 -8.96
CA ALA A 102 -3.41 17.91 -8.32
C ALA A 102 -2.10 17.26 -8.81
N PRO A 103 -0.99 18.03 -8.79
CA PRO A 103 0.35 17.47 -8.99
C PRO A 103 0.58 16.25 -8.11
N ARG A 104 1.24 15.23 -8.65
CA ARG A 104 1.37 13.91 -8.00
C ARG A 104 1.91 13.96 -6.57
N ALA A 105 2.93 14.78 -6.30
CA ALA A 105 3.46 14.94 -4.94
C ALA A 105 2.38 15.41 -3.95
N LYS A 106 1.50 16.34 -4.37
CA LYS A 106 0.37 16.78 -3.54
C LYS A 106 -0.66 15.68 -3.32
N ARG A 107 -0.91 14.85 -4.32
CA ARG A 107 -1.81 13.68 -4.19
C ARG A 107 -1.25 12.66 -3.21
N GLU A 108 0.03 12.37 -3.30
CA GLU A 108 0.73 11.53 -2.32
C GLU A 108 0.69 12.13 -0.92
N ASP A 109 0.90 13.44 -0.78
CA ASP A 109 0.88 14.11 0.53
C ASP A 109 -0.52 14.09 1.16
N ALA A 110 -1.57 14.26 0.35
CA ALA A 110 -2.96 14.13 0.78
C ALA A 110 -3.28 12.68 1.19
N ALA A 111 -2.86 11.69 0.41
CA ALA A 111 -3.02 10.27 0.71
C ALA A 111 -2.26 9.85 1.98
N LEU A 112 -1.04 10.35 2.19
CA LEU A 112 -0.27 10.10 3.41
C LEU A 112 -0.96 10.73 4.64
N ARG A 113 -1.50 11.94 4.49
CA ARG A 113 -2.28 12.59 5.55
C ARG A 113 -3.53 11.78 5.92
N VAL A 114 -4.22 11.25 4.92
CA VAL A 114 -5.36 10.31 5.09
C VAL A 114 -4.94 9.05 5.84
N LEU A 115 -3.82 8.44 5.48
CA LEU A 115 -3.31 7.26 6.19
C LEU A 115 -2.87 7.59 7.62
N CYS A 116 -2.32 8.78 7.86
CA CYS A 116 -2.01 9.25 9.21
C CYS A 116 -3.28 9.39 10.06
N ARG A 117 -4.32 10.04 9.50
CA ARG A 117 -5.64 10.26 10.10
C ARG A 117 -6.36 8.95 10.46
N GLY A 118 -6.19 7.91 9.64
CA GLY A 118 -6.82 6.61 9.87
C GLY A 118 -8.31 6.59 9.51
N PHE A 119 -8.94 5.46 9.80
CA PHE A 119 -10.33 5.16 9.40
C PHE A 119 -11.20 4.96 10.64
N GLU A 120 -12.44 5.44 10.58
CA GLU A 120 -13.44 5.09 11.59
C GLU A 120 -13.88 3.63 11.39
N PRO A 121 -14.00 2.83 12.46
CA PRO A 121 -14.65 1.53 12.33
C PRO A 121 -16.10 1.73 11.85
N HIS A 122 -16.58 0.85 10.97
CA HIS A 122 -17.96 0.82 10.45
C HIS A 122 -18.27 1.72 9.24
N LEU A 123 -17.26 2.10 8.47
CA LEU A 123 -17.44 2.70 7.15
C LEU A 123 -18.23 1.77 6.20
N LEU A 124 -19.53 2.01 6.07
CA LEU A 124 -20.41 1.29 5.16
C LEU A 124 -20.42 1.99 3.80
N LEU A 125 -19.68 1.46 2.82
CA LEU A 125 -19.70 1.94 1.42
C LEU A 125 -20.98 1.49 0.67
N ARG A 126 -22.15 1.66 1.31
CA ARG A 126 -23.47 1.28 0.77
C ARG A 126 -23.77 1.86 -0.62
N PRO A 127 -23.36 3.09 -0.99
CA PRO A 127 -23.60 3.61 -2.33
C PRO A 127 -22.89 2.79 -3.43
N TYR A 128 -21.75 2.19 -3.11
CA TYR A 128 -20.91 1.42 -4.04
C TYR A 128 -21.25 -0.06 -4.05
N ALA A 129 -21.85 -0.58 -2.97
CA ALA A 129 -22.22 -1.98 -2.70
C ALA A 129 -23.12 -2.67 -3.76
N LYS A 130 -23.56 -1.96 -4.79
CA LYS A 130 -24.38 -2.57 -5.84
C LYS A 130 -23.48 -3.27 -6.83
N ALA A 131 -23.71 -4.57 -7.02
CA ALA A 131 -23.17 -5.29 -8.15
C ALA A 131 -23.51 -4.53 -9.45
N PRO A 132 -22.55 -4.35 -10.37
CA PRO A 132 -22.80 -3.70 -11.64
C PRO A 132 -23.86 -4.50 -12.36
N PRO A 133 -24.86 -3.82 -12.94
CA PRO A 133 -25.83 -4.51 -13.75
C PRO A 133 -25.07 -5.23 -14.86
N SER A 134 -25.32 -6.52 -14.99
CA SER A 134 -24.76 -7.31 -16.09
C SER A 134 -25.14 -6.67 -17.43
N ILE A 135 -24.35 -6.92 -18.47
CA ILE A 135 -24.67 -6.44 -19.83
C ILE A 135 -26.10 -6.84 -20.23
N LEU A 136 -26.55 -8.02 -19.82
CA LEU A 136 -27.92 -8.49 -20.07
C LEU A 136 -28.96 -7.63 -19.33
N GLU A 137 -28.77 -7.38 -18.03
CA GLU A 137 -29.67 -6.52 -17.25
C GLU A 137 -29.71 -5.10 -17.81
N MET A 138 -28.57 -4.51 -18.17
CA MET A 138 -28.52 -3.19 -18.80
C MET A 138 -29.34 -3.15 -20.10
N ARG A 139 -29.28 -4.21 -20.92
CA ARG A 139 -30.06 -4.31 -22.16
C ARG A 139 -31.55 -4.45 -21.89
N LEU A 140 -31.94 -5.25 -20.90
CA LEU A 140 -33.35 -5.42 -20.52
C LEU A 140 -33.93 -4.10 -19.99
N THR A 141 -33.25 -3.45 -19.05
CA THR A 141 -33.66 -2.15 -18.51
C THR A 141 -33.70 -1.09 -19.61
N SER A 142 -32.72 -1.05 -20.53
CA SER A 142 -32.73 -0.12 -21.66
C SER A 142 -33.95 -0.29 -22.56
N ARG A 143 -34.40 -1.54 -22.77
CA ARG A 143 -35.61 -1.85 -23.54
C ARG A 143 -36.86 -1.36 -22.82
N GLU A 144 -37.01 -1.66 -21.53
CA GLU A 144 -38.14 -1.18 -20.72
C GLU A 144 -38.20 0.35 -20.68
N LEU A 145 -37.05 1.01 -20.63
CA LEU A 145 -36.98 2.47 -20.68
C LEU A 145 -37.43 3.03 -22.04
N ALA A 146 -37.33 2.29 -23.14
CA ALA A 146 -37.82 2.74 -24.44
C ALA A 146 -39.35 2.95 -24.44
N ASP A 147 -40.07 2.15 -23.67
CA ASP A 147 -41.54 2.16 -23.57
C ASP A 147 -42.07 3.31 -22.69
N VAL A 148 -41.20 4.07 -22.00
CA VAL A 148 -41.59 5.24 -21.21
C VAL A 148 -41.98 6.39 -22.14
N ALA A 149 -43.26 6.78 -22.10
CA ALA A 149 -43.83 7.80 -22.99
C ALA A 149 -43.25 9.20 -22.77
N ASP A 150 -43.10 9.63 -21.51
CA ASP A 150 -42.49 10.92 -21.19
C ASP A 150 -40.96 10.88 -21.42
N VAL A 151 -40.51 11.73 -22.34
CA VAL A 151 -39.10 11.86 -22.72
C VAL A 151 -38.25 12.30 -21.52
N VAL A 152 -38.75 13.20 -20.67
CA VAL A 152 -37.99 13.70 -19.52
C VAL A 152 -37.81 12.60 -18.48
N ALA A 153 -38.88 11.90 -18.10
CA ALA A 153 -38.79 10.74 -17.22
C ALA A 153 -37.87 9.64 -17.78
N ARG A 154 -37.93 9.38 -19.09
CA ARG A 154 -37.05 8.41 -19.76
C ARG A 154 -35.58 8.82 -19.69
N LEU A 155 -35.26 10.10 -19.93
CA LEU A 155 -33.91 10.64 -19.80
C LEU A 155 -33.40 10.55 -18.37
N ALA A 156 -34.21 10.94 -17.38
CA ALA A 156 -33.85 10.87 -15.97
C ALA A 156 -33.53 9.42 -15.56
N ARG A 157 -34.36 8.45 -15.94
CA ARG A 157 -34.13 7.03 -15.63
C ARG A 157 -32.90 6.46 -16.35
N ARG A 158 -32.64 6.85 -17.61
CA ARG A 158 -31.41 6.47 -18.31
C ARG A 158 -30.17 7.03 -17.62
N HIS A 159 -30.22 8.29 -17.18
CA HIS A 159 -29.13 8.88 -16.42
C HIS A 159 -28.88 8.10 -15.12
N THR A 160 -29.92 7.76 -14.36
CA THR A 160 -29.79 6.92 -13.16
C THR A 160 -29.16 5.55 -13.46
N LEU A 161 -29.59 4.89 -14.54
CA LEU A 161 -29.02 3.60 -14.95
C LEU A 161 -27.52 3.72 -15.31
N LEU A 162 -27.15 4.73 -16.09
CA LEU A 162 -25.76 4.97 -16.50
C LEU A 162 -24.88 5.33 -15.30
N THR A 163 -25.35 6.21 -14.42
CA THR A 163 -24.65 6.58 -13.20
C THR A 163 -24.48 5.36 -12.30
N SER A 164 -25.52 4.55 -12.11
CA SER A 164 -25.45 3.33 -11.29
C SER A 164 -24.50 2.27 -11.87
N ALA A 165 -24.44 2.14 -13.20
CA ALA A 165 -23.48 1.23 -13.84
C ALA A 165 -22.05 1.73 -13.65
N ALA A 166 -21.81 3.03 -13.88
CA ALA A 166 -20.49 3.64 -13.69
C ALA A 166 -20.00 3.53 -12.24
N THR A 167 -20.86 3.76 -11.24
CA THR A 167 -20.47 3.62 -9.83
C THR A 167 -20.12 2.18 -9.46
N ALA A 168 -20.81 1.21 -10.04
CA ALA A 168 -20.56 -0.20 -9.76
C ALA A 168 -19.28 -0.72 -10.45
N ASP A 169 -18.96 -0.22 -11.65
CA ASP A 169 -17.69 -0.45 -12.34
C ASP A 169 -16.51 0.09 -11.52
N LEU A 170 -16.67 1.25 -10.88
CA LEU A 170 -15.66 1.80 -9.97
C LEU A 170 -15.43 0.89 -8.76
N GLY A 171 -16.52 0.39 -8.14
CA GLY A 171 -16.44 -0.55 -7.02
C GLY A 171 -15.71 -1.85 -7.39
N HIS A 172 -16.02 -2.43 -8.55
CA HIS A 172 -15.37 -3.64 -9.06
C HIS A 172 -13.88 -3.40 -9.38
N SER A 173 -13.58 -2.29 -10.04
CA SER A 173 -12.21 -1.88 -10.36
C SER A 173 -11.38 -1.66 -9.10
N TRP A 174 -11.98 -1.11 -8.04
CA TRP A 174 -11.35 -0.96 -6.74
C TRP A 174 -11.09 -2.32 -6.08
N ALA A 175 -12.08 -3.22 -6.02
CA ALA A 175 -11.89 -4.54 -5.41
C ALA A 175 -10.82 -5.37 -6.14
N ALA A 176 -10.81 -5.34 -7.48
CA ALA A 176 -9.76 -5.96 -8.30
C ALA A 176 -8.37 -5.38 -7.97
N ARG A 177 -8.29 -4.05 -7.75
CA ARG A 177 -7.05 -3.39 -7.32
C ARG A 177 -6.59 -3.85 -5.95
N VAL A 178 -7.50 -4.03 -4.98
CA VAL A 178 -7.17 -4.58 -3.66
C VAL A 178 -6.56 -5.97 -3.81
N VAL A 179 -7.17 -6.85 -4.62
CA VAL A 179 -6.61 -8.20 -4.89
C VAL A 179 -5.22 -8.11 -5.52
N HIS A 180 -5.05 -7.25 -6.52
CA HIS A 180 -3.72 -7.03 -7.13
C HIS A 180 -2.69 -6.50 -6.13
N ASN A 181 -3.09 -5.61 -5.22
CA ASN A 181 -2.23 -5.08 -4.19
C ASN A 181 -1.86 -6.15 -3.15
N VAL A 182 -2.78 -7.04 -2.78
CA VAL A 182 -2.48 -8.20 -1.93
C VAL A 182 -1.46 -9.14 -2.59
N GLU A 183 -1.65 -9.48 -3.86
CA GLU A 183 -0.67 -10.30 -4.60
C GLU A 183 0.68 -9.59 -4.77
N ALA A 184 0.67 -8.26 -4.94
CA ALA A 184 1.88 -7.44 -4.96
C ALA A 184 2.62 -7.47 -3.61
N LEU A 185 1.89 -7.45 -2.48
CA LEU A 185 2.45 -7.57 -1.14
C LEU A 185 3.04 -8.97 -0.91
N LYS A 186 2.32 -10.04 -1.27
CA LYS A 186 2.85 -11.42 -1.22
C LYS A 186 4.16 -11.55 -2.01
N PHE A 187 4.17 -11.05 -3.24
CA PHE A 187 5.38 -11.00 -4.05
C PHE A 187 6.52 -10.24 -3.35
N ALA A 188 6.23 -9.08 -2.75
CA ALA A 188 7.25 -8.28 -2.06
C ALA A 188 7.80 -8.99 -0.82
N LEU A 189 6.95 -9.71 -0.08
CA LEU A 189 7.35 -10.54 1.06
C LEU A 189 8.28 -11.67 0.59
N ASP A 190 7.88 -12.44 -0.43
CA ASP A 190 8.70 -13.50 -1.02
C ASP A 190 10.03 -12.94 -1.55
N TRP A 191 9.99 -11.80 -2.24
CA TRP A 191 11.17 -11.15 -2.80
C TRP A 191 12.19 -10.75 -1.72
N ARG A 192 11.72 -10.36 -0.52
CA ARG A 192 12.59 -10.02 0.61
C ARG A 192 13.27 -11.23 1.22
N THR A 193 12.68 -12.42 1.13
CA THR A 193 13.35 -13.66 1.56
C THR A 193 14.61 -13.95 0.74
N ILE A 194 14.69 -13.43 -0.49
CA ILE A 194 15.86 -13.51 -1.38
C ILE A 194 16.89 -12.43 -1.01
N SER A 195 17.47 -12.55 0.18
CA SER A 195 18.53 -11.67 0.71
C SER A 195 19.83 -12.44 0.97
N GLY A 196 20.93 -11.72 1.25
CA GLY A 196 22.23 -12.34 1.57
C GLY A 196 23.07 -12.83 0.38
N PRO A 197 24.14 -13.61 0.65
CA PRO A 197 25.01 -14.20 -0.37
C PRO A 197 24.22 -15.03 -1.38
N GLY A 198 24.49 -14.86 -2.68
CA GLY A 198 23.78 -15.58 -3.74
C GLY A 198 22.43 -14.98 -4.16
N SER A 199 21.88 -13.99 -3.45
CA SER A 199 20.62 -13.33 -3.82
C SER A 199 20.59 -12.79 -5.26
N GLN A 200 21.72 -12.30 -5.77
CA GLN A 200 21.84 -11.83 -7.16
C GLN A 200 21.60 -12.96 -8.18
N VAL A 201 22.02 -14.19 -7.87
CA VAL A 201 21.80 -15.36 -8.73
C VAL A 201 20.31 -15.71 -8.79
N HIS A 202 19.63 -15.71 -7.65
CA HIS A 202 18.18 -15.96 -7.59
C HIS A 202 17.38 -14.87 -8.31
N LYS A 203 17.72 -13.59 -8.09
CA LYS A 203 17.07 -12.47 -8.78
C LYS A 203 17.31 -12.52 -10.30
N SER A 204 18.54 -12.83 -10.73
CA SER A 204 18.87 -13.04 -12.15
C SER A 204 18.07 -14.22 -12.75
N ARG A 205 17.94 -15.33 -12.02
CA ARG A 205 17.10 -16.48 -12.40
C ARG A 205 15.64 -16.07 -12.56
N PHE A 206 15.07 -15.30 -11.62
CA PHE A 206 13.71 -14.78 -11.72
C PHE A 206 13.51 -13.97 -13.00
N TYR A 207 14.34 -12.95 -13.25
CA TYR A 207 14.20 -12.10 -14.44
C TYR A 207 14.31 -12.91 -15.73
N SER A 208 15.29 -13.82 -15.82
CA SER A 208 15.47 -14.68 -16.99
C SER A 208 14.26 -15.58 -17.22
N HIS A 209 13.69 -16.16 -16.17
CA HIS A 209 12.53 -17.04 -16.27
C HIS A 209 11.26 -16.29 -16.63
N ALA A 210 11.03 -15.15 -15.99
CA ALA A 210 9.88 -14.29 -16.29
C ALA A 210 9.92 -13.74 -17.73
N PHE A 211 11.11 -13.39 -18.25
CA PHE A 211 11.24 -12.99 -19.66
C PHE A 211 11.06 -14.18 -20.60
N ALA A 212 11.64 -15.34 -20.30
CA ALA A 212 11.44 -16.55 -21.10
C ALA A 212 9.96 -16.90 -21.27
N ALA A 213 9.14 -16.70 -20.22
CA ALA A 213 7.71 -16.91 -20.29
C ALA A 213 6.99 -15.97 -21.27
N THR A 214 7.44 -14.72 -21.44
CA THR A 214 6.82 -13.78 -22.39
C THR A 214 7.18 -14.06 -23.84
N ILE A 215 8.34 -14.68 -24.08
CA ILE A 215 8.81 -15.05 -25.43
C ILE A 215 8.74 -16.56 -25.69
N ALA A 216 8.05 -17.34 -24.85
CA ALA A 216 8.04 -18.80 -24.91
C ALA A 216 7.74 -19.37 -26.32
N PRO A 217 6.81 -18.80 -27.11
CA PRO A 217 6.57 -19.27 -28.48
C PRO A 217 7.75 -19.09 -29.46
N GLN A 218 8.72 -18.23 -29.13
CA GLN A 218 9.89 -17.92 -29.96
C GLN A 218 11.11 -18.80 -29.63
N ILE A 219 11.11 -19.48 -28.49
CA ILE A 219 12.24 -20.31 -28.04
C ILE A 219 12.14 -21.67 -28.76
N PRO A 220 13.16 -22.07 -29.54
CA PRO A 220 13.17 -23.37 -30.20
C PRO A 220 13.01 -24.52 -29.19
N ARG A 221 12.29 -25.58 -29.59
CA ARG A 221 12.12 -26.76 -28.74
C ARG A 221 13.47 -27.41 -28.46
N GLY A 222 13.81 -27.56 -27.19
CA GLY A 222 15.06 -28.18 -26.73
C GLY A 222 16.17 -27.18 -26.36
N ASP A 223 16.01 -25.90 -26.69
CA ASP A 223 16.98 -24.86 -26.29
C ASP A 223 16.81 -24.50 -24.81
N ASP A 224 17.93 -24.21 -24.12
CA ASP A 224 17.90 -23.59 -22.79
C ASP A 224 17.45 -22.12 -22.94
N PRO A 225 16.32 -21.71 -22.34
CA PRO A 225 15.84 -20.33 -22.40
C PRO A 225 16.89 -19.30 -22.01
N ARG A 226 17.78 -19.61 -21.07
CA ARG A 226 18.83 -18.68 -20.62
C ARG A 226 19.88 -18.44 -21.69
N VAL A 227 20.31 -19.50 -22.36
CA VAL A 227 21.27 -19.43 -23.45
C VAL A 227 20.63 -18.68 -24.63
N TYR A 228 19.39 -19.02 -24.98
CA TYR A 228 18.65 -18.34 -26.04
C TYR A 228 18.52 -16.83 -25.77
N ILE A 229 18.14 -16.45 -24.54
CA ILE A 229 18.04 -15.03 -24.16
C ILE A 229 19.40 -14.33 -24.26
N ALA A 230 20.47 -14.96 -23.75
CA ALA A 230 21.80 -14.36 -23.74
C ALA A 230 22.37 -14.15 -25.14
N VAL A 231 22.07 -15.05 -26.09
CA VAL A 231 22.60 -15.03 -27.46
C VAL A 231 21.72 -14.17 -28.38
N TYR A 232 20.40 -14.38 -28.37
CA TYR A 232 19.51 -13.83 -29.41
C TYR A 232 18.65 -12.67 -28.91
N LYS A 233 18.33 -12.61 -27.62
CA LYS A 233 17.36 -11.63 -27.06
C LYS A 233 17.96 -10.71 -26.00
N LYS A 234 19.29 -10.56 -25.96
CA LYS A 234 19.98 -9.83 -24.89
C LYS A 234 19.50 -8.38 -24.76
N GLN A 235 19.36 -7.66 -25.86
CA GLN A 235 18.92 -6.26 -25.83
C GLN A 235 17.45 -6.13 -25.42
N GLU A 236 16.56 -6.94 -25.99
CA GLU A 236 15.14 -6.98 -25.61
C GLU A 236 14.96 -7.30 -24.12
N TYR A 237 15.73 -8.26 -23.61
CA TYR A 237 15.74 -8.62 -22.20
C TYR A 237 16.15 -7.44 -21.30
N GLN A 238 17.22 -6.73 -21.64
CA GLN A 238 17.68 -5.58 -20.83
C GLN A 238 16.67 -4.44 -20.84
N LEU A 239 16.05 -4.14 -21.99
CA LEU A 239 15.01 -3.13 -22.10
C LEU A 239 13.76 -3.52 -21.30
N TRP A 240 13.26 -4.74 -21.48
CA TRP A 240 12.13 -5.28 -20.72
C TRP A 240 12.41 -5.26 -19.21
N LYS A 241 13.61 -5.68 -18.79
CA LYS A 241 13.98 -5.69 -17.37
C LYS A 241 13.95 -4.29 -16.79
N ARG A 242 14.61 -3.32 -17.44
CA ARG A 242 14.74 -1.93 -16.99
C ARG A 242 13.41 -1.17 -17.03
N ASP A 243 12.65 -1.32 -18.12
CA ASP A 243 11.50 -0.45 -18.40
C ASP A 243 10.18 -1.06 -17.90
N THR A 244 10.10 -2.38 -17.73
CA THR A 244 8.88 -3.06 -17.30
C THR A 244 9.00 -3.66 -15.90
N VAL A 245 9.99 -4.51 -15.64
CA VAL A 245 9.97 -5.34 -14.42
C VAL A 245 10.60 -4.67 -13.21
N GLU A 246 11.77 -4.05 -13.36
CA GLU A 246 12.44 -3.36 -12.24
C GLU A 246 11.55 -2.28 -11.61
N PRO A 247 10.86 -1.40 -12.38
CA PRO A 247 9.93 -0.43 -11.81
C PRO A 247 8.79 -1.08 -11.03
N LEU A 248 8.23 -2.19 -11.52
CA LEU A 248 7.19 -2.94 -10.82
C LEU A 248 7.70 -3.57 -9.53
N VAL A 249 8.89 -4.19 -9.55
CA VAL A 249 9.52 -4.75 -8.33
C VAL A 249 9.77 -3.64 -7.30
N THR A 250 10.24 -2.48 -7.73
CA THR A 250 10.41 -1.31 -6.86
C THR A 250 9.07 -0.83 -6.29
N ALA A 251 8.03 -0.75 -7.12
CA ALA A 251 6.68 -0.34 -6.70
C ALA A 251 6.08 -1.31 -5.65
N ARG A 252 6.22 -2.63 -5.85
CA ARG A 252 5.76 -3.64 -4.89
C ARG A 252 6.46 -3.50 -3.52
N ASN A 253 7.77 -3.25 -3.54
CA ASN A 253 8.54 -3.01 -2.31
C ASN A 253 8.16 -1.70 -1.60
N ARG A 254 7.79 -0.65 -2.35
CA ARG A 254 7.25 0.59 -1.79
C ARG A 254 5.86 0.38 -1.18
N LEU A 255 5.00 -0.38 -1.85
CA LEU A 255 3.69 -0.75 -1.31
C LEU A 255 3.83 -1.52 0.01
N LEU A 256 4.79 -2.46 0.10
CA LEU A 256 5.08 -3.15 1.36
C LEU A 256 5.61 -2.20 2.45
N LEU A 257 6.41 -1.19 2.10
CA LEU A 257 6.83 -0.17 3.06
C LEU A 257 5.65 0.65 3.57
N LEU A 258 4.74 1.09 2.68
CA LEU A 258 3.49 1.75 3.06
C LEU A 258 2.65 0.87 3.99
N TYR A 259 2.43 -0.40 3.61
CA TYR A 259 1.65 -1.35 4.40
C TYR A 259 2.24 -1.54 5.80
N ASN A 260 3.56 -1.71 5.92
CA ASN A 260 4.21 -1.83 7.22
C ASN A 260 4.16 -0.54 8.06
N THR A 261 3.93 0.62 7.45
CA THR A 261 3.88 1.92 8.12
C THR A 261 2.47 2.31 8.54
N PHE A 262 1.44 1.95 7.75
CA PHE A 262 0.06 2.42 7.94
C PHE A 262 -0.98 1.29 8.02
N GLY A 263 -0.57 0.03 7.89
CA GLY A 263 -1.44 -1.13 7.95
C GLY A 263 -2.38 -1.26 6.74
N ALA A 264 -3.56 -1.85 6.98
CA ALA A 264 -4.51 -2.20 5.92
C ALA A 264 -5.14 -0.99 5.23
N GLY A 265 -5.10 0.19 5.85
CA GLY A 265 -5.62 1.43 5.26
C GLY A 265 -5.00 1.78 3.90
N VAL A 266 -3.77 1.34 3.64
CA VAL A 266 -3.08 1.49 2.34
C VAL A 266 -3.85 0.83 1.20
N LEU A 267 -4.56 -0.28 1.48
CA LEU A 267 -5.34 -1.00 0.48
C LEU A 267 -6.66 -0.29 0.16
N CYS A 268 -7.14 0.58 1.04
CA CYS A 268 -8.36 1.35 0.83
C CYS A 268 -8.14 2.50 -0.17
N ASP A 269 -6.97 3.15 -0.12
CA ASP A 269 -6.71 4.38 -0.88
C ASP A 269 -6.26 4.11 -2.33
N PRO A 270 -6.98 4.64 -3.34
CA PRO A 270 -6.68 4.41 -4.75
C PRO A 270 -5.33 4.99 -5.23
N VAL A 271 -4.76 5.98 -4.53
CA VAL A 271 -3.49 6.63 -4.89
C VAL A 271 -2.33 5.64 -4.88
N TRP A 272 -2.42 4.58 -4.08
CA TRP A 272 -1.39 3.55 -3.92
C TRP A 272 -1.51 2.39 -4.93
N ASN A 273 -2.10 2.65 -6.10
CA ASN A 273 -2.08 1.72 -7.22
C ASN A 273 -0.64 1.39 -7.65
N LEU A 274 -0.38 0.10 -7.93
CA LEU A 274 0.94 -0.38 -8.31
C LEU A 274 1.49 0.28 -9.58
N GLN A 275 0.63 0.52 -10.58
CA GLN A 275 1.04 1.16 -11.83
C GLN A 275 1.52 2.60 -11.58
N ASP A 276 0.80 3.34 -10.76
CA ASP A 276 1.15 4.70 -10.36
C ASP A 276 2.45 4.73 -9.54
N LEU A 277 2.62 3.77 -8.63
CA LEU A 277 3.85 3.63 -7.83
C LEU A 277 5.08 3.29 -8.67
N ALA A 278 4.90 2.59 -9.78
CA ALA A 278 5.98 2.20 -10.71
C ALA A 278 6.40 3.35 -11.63
N SER A 279 5.41 4.05 -12.21
CA SER A 279 5.63 5.03 -13.27
C SER A 279 5.69 6.49 -12.79
N HIS A 280 5.04 6.82 -11.67
CA HIS A 280 4.75 8.19 -11.30
C HIS A 280 5.06 8.55 -9.85
N ALA A 281 5.60 7.63 -9.04
CA ALA A 281 5.98 7.95 -7.67
C ALA A 281 6.95 9.14 -7.61
N SER A 282 6.69 10.10 -6.72
CA SER A 282 7.60 11.23 -6.55
C SER A 282 8.98 10.77 -6.10
N ARG A 283 10.02 11.48 -6.55
CA ARG A 283 11.43 11.13 -6.26
C ARG A 283 11.77 11.12 -4.77
N ASP A 284 11.02 11.90 -3.99
CA ASP A 284 11.23 12.07 -2.55
C ASP A 284 10.38 11.12 -1.70
N LEU A 285 9.40 10.43 -2.30
CA LEU A 285 8.49 9.53 -1.58
C LEU A 285 9.23 8.49 -0.71
N PRO A 286 10.28 7.78 -1.18
CA PRO A 286 10.97 6.82 -0.34
C PRO A 286 11.56 7.43 0.95
N ALA A 287 12.10 8.65 0.87
CA ALA A 287 12.66 9.32 2.04
C ALA A 287 11.56 9.80 3.00
N VAL A 288 10.42 10.26 2.46
CA VAL A 288 9.24 10.62 3.25
C VAL A 288 8.68 9.40 3.99
N LEU A 289 8.56 8.25 3.31
CA LEU A 289 8.06 7.02 3.93
C LEU A 289 8.98 6.51 5.05
N ILE A 290 10.30 6.56 4.84
CA ILE A 290 11.26 6.20 5.90
C ILE A 290 11.09 7.14 7.10
N GLY A 291 11.04 8.45 6.87
CA GLY A 291 10.86 9.42 7.96
C GLY A 291 9.53 9.28 8.71
N LEU A 292 8.44 8.92 8.01
CA LEU A 292 7.15 8.61 8.65
C LEU A 292 7.20 7.30 9.44
N SER A 293 7.87 6.26 8.93
CA SER A 293 8.03 4.98 9.64
C SER A 293 8.90 5.08 10.90
N GLU A 294 9.79 6.06 10.96
CA GLU A 294 10.62 6.37 12.14
C GLU A 294 9.88 7.29 13.14
N CYS A 295 8.69 7.80 12.80
CA CYS A 295 7.92 8.67 13.66
C CYS A 295 7.12 7.86 14.70
N ARG A 296 7.44 8.07 15.99
CA ARG A 296 6.81 7.36 17.12
C ARG A 296 5.29 7.43 17.13
N ALA A 297 4.71 8.61 16.89
CA ALA A 297 3.25 8.78 16.87
C ALA A 297 2.57 7.91 15.79
N VAL A 298 3.24 7.69 14.65
CA VAL A 298 2.75 6.78 13.60
C VAL A 298 2.90 5.32 14.07
N ALA A 299 3.97 4.97 14.77
CA ALA A 299 4.17 3.60 15.25
C ALA A 299 3.19 3.20 16.37
N GLU A 300 2.92 4.08 17.33
CA GLU A 300 2.08 3.79 18.51
C GLU A 300 0.65 3.40 18.13
N ASP A 301 0.07 4.05 17.12
CA ASP A 301 -1.30 3.80 16.67
C ASP A 301 -1.40 2.80 15.50
N LEU A 302 -0.30 2.15 15.11
CA LEU A 302 -0.29 1.26 13.95
C LEU A 302 -1.30 0.10 14.10
N LEU A 303 -1.38 -0.52 15.29
CA LEU A 303 -2.27 -1.67 15.51
C LEU A 303 -3.74 -1.27 15.37
N VAL A 304 -4.13 -0.17 16.02
CA VAL A 304 -5.52 0.36 15.99
C VAL A 304 -5.89 0.76 14.56
N ARG A 305 -5.02 1.50 13.86
CA ARG A 305 -5.27 1.90 12.47
C ARG A 305 -5.30 0.72 11.52
N HIS A 306 -4.45 -0.29 11.75
CA HIS A 306 -4.50 -1.53 10.99
C HIS A 306 -5.86 -2.22 11.19
N GLN A 307 -6.30 -2.44 12.43
CA GLN A 307 -7.58 -3.09 12.73
C GLN A 307 -8.79 -2.35 12.14
N ASN A 308 -8.83 -1.01 12.29
CA ASN A 308 -9.88 -0.19 11.69
C ASN A 308 -9.85 -0.27 10.16
N GLY A 309 -8.65 -0.25 9.57
CA GLY A 309 -8.44 -0.45 8.15
C GLY A 309 -8.89 -1.83 7.66
N VAL A 310 -8.58 -2.90 8.41
CA VAL A 310 -9.04 -4.27 8.11
C VAL A 310 -10.56 -4.31 8.11
N HIS A 311 -11.19 -3.84 9.19
CA HIS A 311 -12.65 -3.86 9.31
C HIS A 311 -13.33 -3.10 8.17
N THR A 312 -12.89 -1.86 7.91
CA THR A 312 -13.37 -1.04 6.79
C THR A 312 -13.22 -1.76 5.45
N LEU A 313 -12.03 -2.28 5.18
CA LEU A 313 -11.72 -2.96 3.92
C LEU A 313 -12.59 -4.21 3.73
N LEU A 314 -12.77 -5.03 4.77
CA LEU A 314 -13.51 -6.28 4.66
C LEU A 314 -15.02 -6.05 4.52
N VAL A 315 -15.57 -5.04 5.19
CA VAL A 315 -16.97 -4.61 4.99
C VAL A 315 -17.16 -4.16 3.54
N ALA A 316 -16.28 -3.29 3.04
CA ALA A 316 -16.32 -2.84 1.65
C ALA A 316 -16.20 -4.00 0.64
N LEU A 317 -15.29 -4.96 0.86
CA LEU A 317 -15.12 -6.09 -0.04
C LEU A 317 -16.29 -7.09 -0.02
N ASP A 318 -16.93 -7.31 1.14
CA ASP A 318 -18.11 -8.17 1.22
C ASP A 318 -19.23 -7.64 0.33
N GLU A 319 -19.45 -6.33 0.40
CA GLU A 319 -20.47 -5.61 -0.33
C GLU A 319 -20.12 -5.50 -1.84
N LEU A 320 -18.86 -5.20 -2.17
CA LEU A 320 -18.46 -4.89 -3.55
C LEU A 320 -18.08 -6.10 -4.39
N ALA A 321 -17.50 -7.13 -3.78
CA ALA A 321 -16.88 -8.26 -4.48
C ALA A 321 -17.28 -9.63 -3.92
N GLY A 322 -18.10 -9.64 -2.86
CA GLY A 322 -18.61 -10.83 -2.22
C GLY A 322 -17.62 -11.52 -1.27
N SER A 323 -18.16 -12.50 -0.55
CA SER A 323 -17.49 -13.18 0.56
C SER A 323 -16.19 -13.88 0.18
N ARG A 324 -16.05 -14.38 -1.06
CA ARG A 324 -14.82 -15.07 -1.50
C ARG A 324 -13.62 -14.13 -1.54
N VAL A 325 -13.80 -12.93 -2.10
CA VAL A 325 -12.73 -11.91 -2.16
C VAL A 325 -12.43 -11.40 -0.76
N ARG A 326 -13.48 -11.15 0.06
CA ARG A 326 -13.31 -10.80 1.48
C ARG A 326 -12.46 -11.83 2.23
N LEU A 327 -12.78 -13.12 2.13
CA LEU A 327 -12.06 -14.19 2.82
C LEU A 327 -10.60 -14.27 2.37
N PHE A 328 -10.35 -14.17 1.07
CA PHE A 328 -9.00 -14.15 0.51
C PHE A 328 -8.15 -12.99 1.08
N VAL A 329 -8.72 -11.78 1.13
CA VAL A 329 -8.02 -10.61 1.67
C VAL A 329 -7.85 -10.70 3.19
N HIS A 330 -8.89 -11.14 3.91
CA HIS A 330 -8.84 -11.33 5.36
C HIS A 330 -7.73 -12.30 5.75
N GLN A 331 -7.66 -13.46 5.08
CA GLN A 331 -6.63 -14.46 5.36
C GLN A 331 -5.22 -13.89 5.18
N PHE A 332 -4.97 -13.15 4.09
CA PHE A 332 -3.68 -12.49 3.90
C PHE A 332 -3.33 -11.53 5.05
N LEU A 333 -4.28 -10.68 5.47
CA LEU A 333 -4.06 -9.68 6.52
C LEU A 333 -3.83 -10.33 7.89
N THR A 334 -4.52 -11.43 8.18
CA THR A 334 -4.30 -12.23 9.39
C THR A 334 -2.93 -12.90 9.39
N ASP A 335 -2.54 -13.49 8.27
CA ASP A 335 -1.27 -14.23 8.15
C ASP A 335 -0.05 -13.30 8.06
N ASN A 336 -0.25 -12.04 7.64
CA ASN A 336 0.81 -11.08 7.37
C ASN A 336 0.51 -9.70 8.00
N PRO A 337 0.43 -9.58 9.34
CA PRO A 337 0.25 -8.29 9.98
C PRO A 337 1.44 -7.36 9.69
N PRO A 338 1.25 -6.02 9.71
CA PRO A 338 2.31 -5.06 9.41
C PRO A 338 3.47 -5.19 10.41
N VAL A 339 4.71 -5.25 9.90
CA VAL A 339 5.91 -5.53 10.71
C VAL A 339 6.28 -4.38 11.66
N GLY A 340 5.76 -3.17 11.45
CA GLY A 340 6.00 -2.01 12.34
C GLY A 340 5.59 -2.20 13.80
N LEU A 341 4.95 -3.33 14.12
CA LEU A 341 4.60 -3.78 15.47
C LEU A 341 5.78 -4.35 16.28
N SER A 342 6.97 -4.48 15.70
CA SER A 342 8.15 -5.09 16.36
C SER A 342 9.16 -4.06 16.91
N PHE A 343 8.71 -2.90 17.41
CA PHE A 343 9.52 -2.15 18.36
C PHE A 343 9.38 -2.81 19.73
N SER A 344 10.19 -3.84 19.94
CA SER A 344 10.36 -4.46 21.25
C SER A 344 10.74 -3.38 22.26
N SER A 345 9.85 -3.16 23.24
CA SER A 345 10.15 -2.53 24.52
C SER A 345 11.17 -3.38 25.27
N THR A 346 12.43 -3.26 24.89
CA THR A 346 13.58 -3.63 25.69
C THR A 346 14.35 -2.34 26.01
N MET A 347 13.83 -1.61 26.99
CA MET A 347 14.62 -0.77 27.90
C MET A 347 14.42 -1.30 29.31
#